data_AF-A0A1E4IFN4-F1
#
_entry.id   AF-A0A1E4IFN4-F1
#
_cell.length_a   1.000
_cell.length_b   1.000
_cell.length_c   1.000
_cell.angle_alpha   90.00
_cell.angle_beta   90.00
_cell.angle_gamma   90.00
#
_symmetry.space_group_name_H-M   'P 1'
#
loop_
_entity.id
_entity.type
_entity.pdbx_description
1 polymer ?
#
loop_
_entity_poly.entity_id
_entity_poly.type
_entity_poly.pdbx_seq_one_letter_code
_entity_poly.pdbx_strand_id
1 'polypeptide(L)'
;MTHLPLEILPPAIGHRRCGNVDVDCVHRLDSGRPGPEVLAQALSHGDEICGAHVLRWLLEQALLPQRGRLTPVLANAAAFERFDAQAPHRSRFVDEDLNRVWSDAADFVLDIHSMHEDGQAL
;
A
#
# COMPACT_ATOMS: atom_id res chain seq x y z
N MET A 1 25.18 0.79 -16.27
CA MET A 1 23.87 1.44 -16.07
C MET A 1 24.03 2.45 -14.95
N THR A 2 23.77 3.72 -15.19
CA THR A 2 23.81 4.77 -14.17
C THR A 2 22.64 4.57 -13.21
N HIS A 3 22.92 4.32 -11.94
CA HIS A 3 21.88 4.27 -10.90
C HIS A 3 21.30 5.67 -10.77
N LEU A 4 20.02 5.85 -11.12
CA LEU A 4 19.31 7.09 -10.84
C LEU A 4 19.26 7.26 -9.32
N PRO A 5 19.57 8.45 -8.79
CA PRO A 5 19.50 8.68 -7.35
C PRO A 5 18.04 8.57 -6.89
N LEU A 6 17.84 7.97 -5.71
CA LEU A 6 16.52 7.98 -5.08
C LEU A 6 16.18 9.40 -4.62
N GLU A 7 15.04 9.92 -5.06
CA GLU A 7 14.53 11.24 -4.65
C GLU A 7 13.77 11.18 -3.31
N ILE A 8 13.24 9.99 -2.97
CA ILE A 8 12.37 9.78 -1.82
C ILE A 8 12.83 8.53 -1.07
N LEU A 9 12.87 8.61 0.26
CA LEU A 9 13.17 7.49 1.15
C LEU A 9 11.88 6.93 1.80
N PRO A 10 11.87 5.67 2.23
CA PRO A 10 10.71 5.08 2.89
C PRO A 10 10.28 5.86 4.14
N PRO A 11 8.97 6.07 4.38
CA PRO A 11 8.50 6.66 5.63
C PRO A 11 8.62 5.67 6.78
N ALA A 12 8.82 6.17 8.00
CA ALA A 12 8.62 5.36 9.18
C ALA A 12 7.12 5.03 9.35
N ILE A 13 6.76 3.74 9.23
CA ILE A 13 5.38 3.28 9.40
C ILE A 13 5.05 2.86 10.85
N GLY A 14 6.06 2.62 11.70
CA GLY A 14 6.01 2.53 13.17
C GLY A 14 4.67 2.11 13.80
N HIS A 15 4.08 2.98 14.63
CA HIS A 15 2.83 2.75 15.37
C HIS A 15 1.62 2.40 14.49
N ARG A 16 1.68 2.63 13.18
CA ARG A 16 0.61 2.29 12.23
C ARG A 16 0.64 0.81 11.83
N ARG A 17 1.60 0.05 12.36
CA ARG A 17 1.54 -1.42 12.39
C ARG A 17 0.40 -1.90 13.29
N CYS A 18 0.20 -1.24 14.41
CA CYS A 18 -0.95 -1.52 15.26
C CYS A 18 -2.18 -0.88 14.61
N GLY A 19 -2.95 -1.70 13.89
CA GLY A 19 -4.26 -1.31 13.40
C GLY A 19 -5.19 -0.93 14.55
N ASN A 20 -6.29 -0.24 14.24
CA ASN A 20 -7.41 -0.07 15.18
C ASN A 20 -8.45 -1.20 15.08
N VAL A 21 -8.07 -2.30 14.44
CA VAL A 21 -8.79 -3.57 14.31
C VAL A 21 -7.82 -4.71 14.63
N ASP A 22 -8.32 -5.94 14.78
CA ASP A 22 -7.52 -7.12 15.16
C ASP A 22 -6.58 -7.66 14.05
N VAL A 23 -6.20 -6.80 13.10
CA VAL A 23 -5.29 -7.13 11.99
C VAL A 23 -4.24 -6.03 11.89
N ASP A 24 -2.96 -6.43 11.94
CA ASP A 24 -1.85 -5.51 11.80
C ASP A 24 -1.91 -4.77 10.46
N CYS A 25 -1.46 -3.52 10.45
CA CYS A 25 -1.37 -2.65 9.28
C CYS A 25 -2.72 -2.34 8.59
N VAL A 26 -3.84 -2.76 9.16
CA VAL A 26 -5.19 -2.45 8.70
C VAL A 26 -5.82 -1.42 9.63
N HIS A 27 -6.34 -0.35 9.04
CA HIS A 27 -7.04 0.70 9.77
C HIS A 27 -8.46 0.81 9.26
N ARG A 28 -9.40 1.17 10.13
CA ARG A 28 -10.80 1.36 9.78
C ARG A 28 -11.30 2.69 10.32
N LEU A 29 -11.68 3.57 9.41
CA LEU A 29 -12.27 4.88 9.71
C LEU A 29 -13.75 4.80 9.35
N ASP A 30 -14.62 4.78 10.36
CA ASP A 30 -16.06 4.60 10.20
C ASP A 30 -16.81 5.90 10.53
N SER A 31 -17.66 6.37 9.62
CA SER A 31 -18.44 7.57 9.85
C SER A 31 -19.68 7.34 10.73
N GLY A 32 -20.07 6.09 10.99
CA GLY A 32 -21.33 5.72 11.65
C GLY A 32 -22.60 6.02 10.84
N ARG A 33 -22.47 6.41 9.56
CA ARG A 33 -23.59 6.78 8.68
C ARG A 33 -23.62 5.86 7.46
N PRO A 34 -24.79 5.40 6.99
CA PRO A 34 -24.88 4.57 5.79
C PRO A 34 -24.23 5.24 4.58
N GLY A 35 -23.37 4.49 3.87
CA GLY A 35 -22.58 4.98 2.74
C GLY A 35 -21.70 3.88 2.15
N PRO A 36 -20.85 4.23 1.15
CA PRO A 36 -19.96 3.28 0.51
C PRO A 36 -18.86 2.78 1.45
N GLU A 37 -18.34 1.59 1.18
CA GLU A 37 -17.13 1.09 1.80
C GLU A 37 -15.99 1.14 0.79
N VAL A 38 -14.88 1.76 1.18
CA VAL A 38 -13.70 1.93 0.34
C VAL A 38 -12.49 1.34 1.05
N LEU A 39 -11.73 0.52 0.33
CA LEU A 39 -10.42 0.05 0.75
C LEU A 39 -9.36 0.80 -0.05
N ALA A 40 -8.37 1.37 0.63
CA ALA A 40 -7.24 2.04 0.01
C ALA A 40 -5.95 1.32 0.43
N GLN A 41 -5.32 0.62 -0.51
CA GLN A 41 -4.14 -0.18 -0.25
C GLN A 41 -2.88 0.50 -0.76
N ALA A 42 -1.81 0.40 0.02
CA ALA A 42 -0.44 0.63 -0.43
C ALA A 42 0.42 -0.58 -0.09
N LEU A 43 1.65 -0.58 -0.62
CA LEU A 43 2.62 -1.65 -0.43
C LEU A 43 2.12 -3.01 -0.93
N SER A 44 1.56 -3.06 -2.15
CA SER A 44 1.43 -4.35 -2.85
C SER A 44 2.83 -4.93 -3.09
N HIS A 45 3.74 -4.07 -3.57
CA HIS A 45 5.18 -4.30 -3.51
C HIS A 45 5.83 -3.42 -2.45
N GLY A 46 6.86 -3.94 -1.77
CA GLY A 46 7.52 -3.23 -0.67
C GLY A 46 8.43 -2.07 -1.12
N ASP A 47 8.85 -2.03 -2.39
CA ASP A 47 9.66 -0.97 -2.99
C ASP A 47 8.84 0.20 -3.56
N GLU A 48 7.51 0.07 -3.65
CA GLU A 48 6.58 1.12 -4.10
C GLU A 48 6.16 2.06 -2.94
N ILE A 49 7.11 2.87 -2.47
CA ILE A 49 7.00 3.59 -1.19
C ILE A 49 6.06 4.82 -1.18
N CYS A 50 5.65 5.34 -2.33
CA CYS A 50 4.84 6.57 -2.41
C CYS A 50 3.47 6.41 -1.75
N GLY A 51 2.79 5.27 -1.96
CA GLY A 51 1.50 4.98 -1.33
C GLY A 51 1.61 4.91 0.20
N ALA A 52 2.74 4.43 0.72
CA ALA A 52 3.01 4.38 2.15
C ALA A 52 3.10 5.79 2.76
N HIS A 53 3.70 6.76 2.05
CA HIS A 53 3.71 8.17 2.48
C HIS A 53 2.30 8.74 2.54
N VAL A 54 1.48 8.49 1.51
CA VAL A 54 0.10 8.98 1.45
C VAL A 54 -0.76 8.40 2.56
N LEU A 55 -0.74 7.07 2.76
CA LEU A 55 -1.54 6.44 3.81
C LEU A 55 -1.03 6.82 5.21
N ARG A 56 0.28 6.95 5.42
CA ARG A 56 0.83 7.49 6.66
C ARG A 56 0.27 8.88 6.95
N TRP A 57 0.37 9.80 5.98
CA TRP A 57 -0.14 11.16 6.12
C TRP A 57 -1.64 11.18 6.39
N LEU A 58 -2.43 10.38 5.68
CA LEU A 58 -3.87 10.28 5.86
C LEU A 58 -4.24 9.84 7.28
N LEU A 59 -3.54 8.84 7.82
CA LEU A 59 -3.73 8.37 9.20
C LEU A 59 -3.29 9.41 10.24
N GLU A 60 -2.36 10.31 9.91
CA GLU A 60 -1.97 11.45 10.78
C GLU A 60 -3.04 12.53 10.85
N GLN A 61 -3.89 12.66 9.83
CA GLN A 61 -4.92 13.70 9.80
C GLN A 61 -6.14 13.40 10.68
N ALA A 62 -6.20 12.25 11.34
CA ALA A 62 -7.38 11.79 12.10
C ALA A 62 -8.69 11.94 11.31
N LEU A 63 -8.63 11.66 10.01
CA LEU A 63 -9.73 11.92 9.09
C LEU A 63 -10.93 11.01 9.40
N LEU A 64 -12.13 11.58 9.30
CA LEU A 64 -13.40 10.85 9.38
C LEU A 64 -14.12 10.95 8.04
N PRO A 65 -14.52 9.82 7.41
CA PRO A 65 -15.35 9.87 6.21
C PRO A 65 -16.67 10.60 6.49
N GLN A 66 -17.21 11.31 5.49
CA GLN A 66 -18.50 12.01 5.65
C GLN A 66 -19.68 11.03 5.77
N ARG A 67 -19.59 9.90 5.07
CA ARG A 67 -20.53 8.77 5.06
C ARG A 67 -19.78 7.47 4.74
N GLY A 68 -20.24 6.35 5.27
CA GLY A 68 -19.65 5.03 5.00
C GLY A 68 -18.32 4.83 5.72
N ARG A 69 -17.42 4.08 5.09
CA ARG A 69 -16.20 3.58 5.71
C ARG A 69 -15.00 3.65 4.79
N LEU A 70 -13.85 4.07 5.31
CA LEU A 70 -12.56 3.99 4.65
C LEU A 70 -11.67 2.99 5.40
N THR A 71 -11.06 2.06 4.68
CA THR A 71 -10.14 1.05 5.22
C THR A 71 -8.76 1.21 4.58
N PRO A 72 -7.84 2.00 5.17
CA PRO A 72 -6.45 2.06 4.74
C PRO A 72 -5.69 0.77 5.09
N VAL A 73 -4.91 0.24 4.15
CA VAL A 73 -4.15 -1.01 4.32
C VAL A 73 -2.70 -0.83 3.85
N LEU A 74 -1.75 -1.19 4.71
CA LEU A 74 -0.33 -1.36 4.34
C LEU A 74 -0.04 -2.86 4.17
N ALA A 75 -0.27 -3.39 2.97
CA ALA A 75 -0.46 -4.84 2.76
C ALA A 75 0.83 -5.67 2.94
N ASN A 76 1.93 -5.26 2.32
CA ASN A 76 3.20 -5.98 2.35
C ASN A 76 4.24 -5.29 3.23
N ALA A 77 3.86 -5.01 4.49
CA ALA A 77 4.71 -4.29 5.44
C ALA A 77 6.04 -5.02 5.73
N ALA A 78 6.07 -6.34 5.62
CA ALA A 78 7.28 -7.15 5.80
C ALA A 78 8.26 -7.03 4.62
N ALA A 79 7.79 -6.96 3.37
CA ALA A 79 8.66 -6.67 2.24
C ALA A 79 9.20 -5.24 2.32
N PHE A 80 8.34 -4.27 2.63
CA PHE A 80 8.70 -2.86 2.80
C PHE A 80 9.80 -2.65 3.87
N GLU A 81 9.77 -3.39 4.98
CA GLU A 81 10.83 -3.33 6.01
C GLU A 81 12.21 -3.76 5.54
N ARG A 82 12.28 -4.51 4.43
CA ARG A 82 13.55 -4.98 3.85
C ARG A 82 14.15 -3.96 2.87
N PHE A 83 13.54 -2.79 2.71
CA PHE A 83 13.99 -1.77 1.77
C PHE A 83 15.46 -1.40 2.02
N ASP A 84 16.25 -1.48 0.94
CA ASP A 84 17.63 -1.04 0.90
C ASP A 84 17.79 -0.02 -0.22
N ALA A 85 18.24 1.19 0.11
CA ALA A 85 18.46 2.26 -0.86
C ALA A 85 19.50 1.90 -1.94
N GLN A 86 20.39 0.95 -1.67
CA GLN A 86 21.38 0.46 -2.64
C GLN A 86 20.82 -0.63 -3.57
N ALA A 87 19.70 -1.25 -3.21
CA ALA A 87 19.04 -2.27 -4.01
C ALA A 87 17.52 -2.32 -3.78
N PRO A 88 16.76 -1.24 -4.11
CA PRO A 88 15.35 -1.12 -3.74
C PRO A 88 14.47 -2.27 -4.22
N HIS A 89 14.70 -2.74 -5.45
CA HIS A 89 13.97 -3.86 -6.06
C HIS A 89 14.01 -5.16 -5.23
N ARG A 90 15.00 -5.33 -4.34
CA ARG A 90 15.09 -6.52 -3.45
C ARG A 90 13.97 -6.56 -2.41
N SER A 91 13.34 -5.43 -2.12
CA SER A 91 12.19 -5.35 -1.20
C SER A 91 10.84 -5.44 -1.91
N ARG A 92 10.80 -5.83 -3.19
CA ARG A 92 9.54 -5.96 -3.94
C ARG A 92 8.55 -6.91 -3.25
N PHE A 93 9.01 -8.08 -2.81
CA PHE A 93 8.20 -9.07 -2.10
C PHE A 93 9.04 -9.89 -1.11
N VAL A 94 8.37 -10.69 -0.28
CA VAL A 94 9.03 -11.58 0.70
C VAL A 94 9.44 -12.91 0.07
N ASP A 95 8.45 -13.68 -0.38
CA ASP A 95 8.63 -15.01 -0.97
C ASP A 95 8.08 -15.05 -2.41
N GLU A 96 6.82 -14.65 -2.59
CA GLU A 96 6.14 -14.53 -3.90
C GLU A 96 5.57 -13.12 -4.09
N ASP A 97 5.40 -12.71 -5.35
CA ASP A 97 4.82 -11.41 -5.69
C ASP A 97 3.35 -11.37 -5.24
N LEU A 98 3.04 -10.52 -4.25
CA LEU A 98 1.70 -10.39 -3.68
C LEU A 98 0.66 -10.10 -4.76
N ASN A 99 1.00 -9.38 -5.84
CA ASN A 99 0.07 -9.06 -6.92
C ASN A 99 0.00 -10.14 -8.01
N ARG A 100 0.44 -11.37 -7.70
CA ARG A 100 0.44 -12.54 -8.62
C ARG A 100 -0.14 -13.81 -8.00
N VAL A 101 -0.47 -13.79 -6.70
CA VAL A 101 -0.98 -14.96 -5.96
C VAL A 101 -2.50 -14.96 -5.76
N TRP A 102 -3.21 -13.96 -6.31
CA TRP A 102 -4.66 -13.89 -6.26
C TRP A 102 -5.28 -14.65 -7.44
N SER A 103 -6.39 -15.34 -7.19
CA SER A 103 -7.15 -16.03 -8.23
C SER A 103 -8.24 -15.14 -8.81
N ASP A 104 -8.51 -15.29 -10.10
CA ASP A 104 -9.61 -14.62 -10.83
C ASP A 104 -11.02 -14.94 -10.30
N ALA A 105 -11.17 -15.88 -9.36
CA ALA A 105 -12.45 -16.17 -8.72
C ALA A 105 -13.02 -15.02 -7.86
N ALA A 106 -12.29 -13.90 -7.73
CA ALA A 106 -12.73 -12.71 -7.00
C ALA A 106 -13.27 -11.63 -7.96
N ASP A 107 -14.54 -11.75 -8.34
CA ASP A 107 -15.27 -10.95 -9.35
C ASP A 107 -15.42 -9.43 -9.11
N PHE A 108 -14.74 -8.82 -8.13
CA PHE A 108 -15.05 -7.43 -7.71
C PHE A 108 -13.85 -6.55 -7.34
N VAL A 109 -12.69 -6.73 -7.99
CA VAL A 109 -11.58 -5.76 -7.86
C VAL A 109 -11.62 -4.78 -9.03
N LEU A 110 -12.06 -3.54 -8.76
CA LEU A 110 -11.72 -2.41 -9.62
C LEU A 110 -10.25 -2.09 -9.38
N ASP A 111 -9.37 -2.66 -10.21
CA ASP A 111 -7.96 -2.33 -10.22
C ASP A 111 -7.76 -0.97 -10.92
N ILE A 112 -7.44 0.07 -10.15
CA ILE A 112 -6.97 1.35 -10.69
C ILE A 112 -5.44 1.28 -10.64
N HIS A 113 -4.83 0.72 -11.68
CA HIS A 113 -3.39 0.60 -11.77
C HIS A 113 -2.67 1.96 -11.76
N SER A 114 -1.58 2.04 -10.98
CA SER A 114 -0.58 3.11 -10.99
C SER A 114 0.51 2.82 -12.04
N MET A 115 0.70 3.79 -12.94
CA MET A 115 1.94 4.17 -13.65
C MET A 115 3.10 3.16 -13.61
N HIS A 116 3.13 2.17 -14.51
CA HIS A 116 4.34 1.59 -15.12
C HIS A 116 3.92 0.93 -16.44
N GLU A 117 3.83 1.72 -17.51
CA GLU A 117 4.05 1.16 -18.85
C GLU A 117 5.51 1.39 -19.19
N ASP A 118 6.26 0.32 -19.37
CA ASP A 118 7.46 0.34 -20.20
C ASP A 118 7.57 -0.98 -20.98
N GLY A 119 7.63 -0.85 -22.31
CA GLY A 119 8.54 -1.68 -23.10
C GLY A 119 7.97 -2.81 -23.96
N GLN A 120 7.30 -2.43 -25.05
CA GLN A 120 7.41 -2.98 -26.42
C GLN A 120 7.17 -4.48 -26.74
N ALA A 121 6.30 -4.70 -27.73
CA ALA A 121 6.58 -5.64 -28.81
C ALA A 121 6.44 -4.90 -30.16
N LEU A 122 7.57 -4.70 -30.85
CA LEU A 122 7.64 -4.59 -32.31
C LEU A 122 8.26 -5.89 -32.82
#